data_AF-A0A167XR15-F1
#
_entry.id   AF-A0A167XR15-F1
#
_cell.length_a   1.000
_cell.length_b   1.000
_cell.length_c   1.000
_cell.angle_alpha   90.00
_cell.angle_beta   90.00
_cell.angle_gamma   90.00
#
_symmetry.space_group_name_H-M   'P 1'
#
loop_
_entity.id
_entity.type
_entity.pdbx_description
1 polymer ?
#
loop_
_entity_poly.entity_id
_entity_poly.type
_entity_poly.pdbx_seq_one_letter_code
_entity_poly.pdbx_strand_id
1 'polypeptide(L)'
;MSSANDNISRFHAASRPLTPQGNNLFHNKTRCLVYGMQPRAVQGMLDFDFICKRAVPSVAGIIYTFGGQFVSKMYWGTKETLLPVYQDVSKAMAKHPDVDTVVNFASSRSVYSSTMELLKVPQIKSIAIIAEGVPERRAREIMVTARERGVTIIGPATVGGIKPGCFKIGNTGGMMDNIVASKLYRPGSVGYVSKSGGMSNELNNIVSQTTDGVYEGVAIGGDRYPGTTFIDHLLRYQNDDRCKILLLLGEVGGVEEYRVIEAVKEGIITKPIVAWAIGTCASMFKTEVQFGHAGASANSQLETAVVKNQKMREAGFYVPDTFEELPEVLVFPSA
;
A
#
# COMPACT_ATOMS: atom_id res chain seq x y z
N MET A 1 -39.14 -17.66 -12.52
CA MET A 1 -38.60 -16.38 -12.03
C MET A 1 -37.17 -16.65 -11.59
N SER A 2 -36.17 -16.08 -12.25
CA SER A 2 -34.80 -16.19 -11.77
C SER A 2 -34.71 -15.52 -10.40
N SER A 3 -34.16 -16.22 -9.42
CA SER A 3 -33.96 -15.65 -8.10
C SER A 3 -32.85 -14.61 -8.18
N ALA A 4 -32.84 -13.59 -7.32
CA ALA A 4 -31.73 -12.64 -7.26
C ALA A 4 -30.36 -13.32 -7.04
N ASN A 5 -30.34 -14.56 -6.52
CA ASN A 5 -29.12 -15.37 -6.40
C ASN A 5 -28.59 -15.91 -7.74
N ASP A 6 -29.42 -16.01 -8.77
CA ASP A 6 -29.05 -16.60 -10.07
C ASP A 6 -28.22 -15.63 -10.92
N ASN A 7 -28.31 -14.33 -10.63
CA ASN A 7 -27.55 -13.26 -11.30
C ASN A 7 -26.26 -12.86 -10.53
N ILE A 8 -26.01 -13.46 -9.36
CA ILE A 8 -24.76 -13.23 -8.63
C ILE A 8 -23.68 -14.05 -9.29
N SER A 9 -22.70 -13.39 -9.93
CA SER A 9 -21.49 -14.05 -10.41
C SER A 9 -20.71 -14.57 -9.20
N ARG A 10 -20.83 -15.87 -8.92
CA ARG A 10 -20.04 -16.53 -7.90
C ARG A 10 -18.71 -16.94 -8.52
N PHE A 11 -17.68 -16.14 -8.30
CA PHE A 11 -16.33 -16.56 -8.63
C PHE A 11 -15.92 -17.66 -7.64
N HIS A 12 -15.83 -18.89 -8.13
CA HIS A 12 -15.32 -19.99 -7.31
C HIS A 12 -13.88 -19.68 -6.92
N ALA A 13 -13.64 -19.62 -5.61
CA ALA A 13 -12.30 -19.48 -5.06
C ALA A 13 -11.44 -20.65 -5.53
N ALA A 14 -10.34 -20.36 -6.23
CA ALA A 14 -9.32 -21.37 -6.49
C ALA A 14 -8.70 -21.81 -5.15
N SER A 15 -8.47 -23.11 -4.96
CA SER A 15 -7.72 -23.58 -3.78
C SER A 15 -6.35 -22.89 -3.75
N ARG A 16 -6.02 -22.23 -2.64
CA ARG A 16 -4.73 -21.53 -2.51
C ARG A 16 -4.22 -21.53 -1.06
N PRO A 17 -2.91 -21.32 -0.86
CA PRO A 17 -2.38 -20.96 0.44
C PRO A 17 -2.68 -19.46 0.72
N LEU A 18 -3.07 -19.15 1.96
CA LEU A 18 -3.36 -17.80 2.46
C LEU A 18 -2.11 -16.89 2.36
N THR A 19 -2.26 -15.58 2.08
CA THR A 19 -1.16 -14.61 2.23
C THR A 19 -1.00 -14.17 3.69
N PRO A 20 0.19 -13.73 4.14
CA PRO A 20 1.44 -13.68 3.38
C PRO A 20 2.02 -15.09 3.25
N GLN A 21 2.52 -15.43 2.05
CA GLN A 21 3.42 -16.57 1.87
C GLN A 21 4.84 -16.03 1.87
N GLY A 22 5.56 -16.20 2.99
CA GLY A 22 6.87 -15.61 3.17
C GLY A 22 6.84 -14.08 3.02
N ASN A 23 7.59 -13.56 2.06
CA ASN A 23 7.77 -12.11 1.84
C ASN A 23 6.72 -11.46 0.92
N ASN A 24 5.81 -12.26 0.35
CA ASN A 24 4.88 -11.78 -0.67
C ASN A 24 3.52 -11.38 -0.06
N LEU A 25 3.27 -10.07 0.02
CA LEU A 25 2.06 -9.52 0.62
C LEU A 25 0.83 -9.71 -0.29
N PHE A 26 1.00 -9.47 -1.60
CA PHE A 26 -0.06 -9.58 -2.60
C PHE A 26 0.39 -10.39 -3.82
N HIS A 27 -0.53 -11.13 -4.42
CA HIS A 27 -0.32 -11.84 -5.69
C HIS A 27 -1.60 -11.81 -6.54
N ASN A 28 -1.51 -12.34 -7.76
CA ASN A 28 -2.61 -12.38 -8.74
C ASN A 28 -3.88 -13.17 -8.31
N LYS A 29 -3.84 -13.84 -7.15
CA LYS A 29 -5.00 -14.53 -6.55
C LYS A 29 -5.40 -13.93 -5.19
N THR A 30 -4.80 -12.81 -4.77
CA THR A 30 -5.20 -12.09 -3.57
C THR A 30 -6.67 -11.68 -3.69
N ARG A 31 -7.44 -11.91 -2.62
CA ARG A 31 -8.86 -11.60 -2.53
C ARG A 31 -9.08 -10.75 -1.29
N CYS A 32 -9.87 -9.69 -1.42
CA CYS A 32 -10.13 -8.75 -0.35
C CYS A 32 -11.63 -8.49 -0.14
N LEU A 33 -11.95 -8.06 1.07
CA LEU A 33 -13.19 -7.34 1.35
C LEU A 33 -12.91 -5.85 1.46
N VAL A 34 -13.83 -5.02 0.99
CA VAL A 34 -13.76 -3.57 1.16
C VAL A 34 -14.70 -3.17 2.30
N TYR A 35 -14.16 -2.61 3.38
CA TYR A 35 -14.96 -2.11 4.49
C TYR A 35 -15.30 -0.63 4.25
N GLY A 36 -16.59 -0.33 4.15
CA GLY A 36 -17.13 0.97 3.77
C GLY A 36 -17.76 0.98 2.38
N MET A 37 -18.82 1.76 2.20
CA MET A 37 -19.55 1.86 0.92
C MET A 37 -18.77 2.71 -0.10
N GLN A 38 -17.85 2.07 -0.82
CA GLN A 38 -16.91 2.74 -1.76
C GLN A 38 -17.03 2.19 -3.19
N PRO A 39 -18.17 2.37 -3.88
CA PRO A 39 -18.40 1.75 -5.18
C PRO A 39 -17.38 2.18 -6.24
N ARG A 40 -16.92 3.44 -6.22
CA ARG A 40 -15.91 3.94 -7.17
C ARG A 40 -14.54 3.28 -6.98
N ALA A 41 -14.09 3.15 -5.73
CA ALA A 41 -12.82 2.49 -5.42
C ALA A 41 -12.87 1.00 -5.79
N VAL A 42 -13.99 0.34 -5.46
CA VAL A 42 -14.23 -1.07 -5.82
C VAL A 42 -14.24 -1.25 -7.33
N GLN A 43 -14.95 -0.40 -8.08
CA GLN A 43 -14.95 -0.46 -9.54
C GLN A 43 -13.54 -0.27 -10.11
N GLY A 44 -12.79 0.72 -9.63
CA GLY A 44 -11.41 0.93 -10.08
C GLY A 44 -10.47 -0.25 -9.79
N MET A 45 -10.69 -0.99 -8.70
CA MET A 45 -9.98 -2.26 -8.43
C MET A 45 -10.36 -3.34 -9.44
N LEU A 46 -11.65 -3.52 -9.73
CA LEU A 46 -12.14 -4.47 -10.73
C LEU A 46 -11.63 -4.14 -12.15
N ASP A 47 -11.60 -2.86 -12.51
CA ASP A 47 -11.07 -2.40 -13.79
C ASP A 47 -9.58 -2.75 -13.91
N PHE A 48 -8.81 -2.50 -12.83
CA PHE A 48 -7.40 -2.88 -12.75
C PHE A 48 -7.19 -4.39 -12.87
N ASP A 49 -8.00 -5.18 -12.17
CA ASP A 49 -7.94 -6.64 -12.23
C ASP A 49 -8.21 -7.15 -13.65
N PHE A 50 -9.18 -6.54 -14.34
CA PHE A 50 -9.54 -6.88 -15.71
C PHE A 50 -8.40 -6.59 -16.69
N ILE A 51 -7.80 -5.39 -16.65
CA ILE A 51 -6.67 -5.06 -17.54
C ILE A 51 -5.42 -5.90 -17.23
N CYS A 52 -5.24 -6.29 -15.96
CA CYS A 52 -4.20 -7.24 -15.54
C CYS A 52 -4.49 -8.70 -15.95
N LYS A 53 -5.61 -8.96 -16.63
CA LYS A 53 -6.05 -10.30 -17.07
C LYS A 53 -6.18 -11.29 -15.90
N ARG A 54 -6.58 -10.82 -14.72
CA ARG A 54 -6.88 -11.73 -13.60
C ARG A 54 -8.08 -12.60 -13.95
N ALA A 55 -8.06 -13.84 -13.50
CA ALA A 55 -9.19 -14.75 -13.70
C ALA A 55 -10.39 -14.41 -12.80
N VAL A 56 -10.14 -13.81 -11.64
CA VAL A 56 -11.12 -13.54 -10.59
C VAL A 56 -10.91 -12.12 -10.06
N PRO A 57 -11.98 -11.31 -9.87
CA PRO A 57 -11.88 -10.01 -9.22
C PRO A 57 -11.17 -10.09 -7.88
N SER A 58 -10.39 -9.08 -7.55
CA SER A 58 -9.76 -8.97 -6.25
C SER A 58 -10.77 -8.71 -5.14
N VAL A 59 -11.84 -7.95 -5.40
CA VAL A 59 -12.89 -7.68 -4.42
C VAL A 59 -13.91 -8.83 -4.39
N ALA A 60 -14.02 -9.48 -3.25
CA ALA A 60 -14.99 -10.55 -3.00
C ALA A 60 -16.36 -10.03 -2.57
N GLY A 61 -16.39 -8.85 -1.94
CA GLY A 61 -17.59 -8.22 -1.41
C GLY A 61 -17.28 -6.95 -0.63
N ILE A 62 -18.33 -6.28 -0.17
CA ILE A 62 -18.26 -5.03 0.60
C ILE A 62 -18.83 -5.29 2.00
N ILE A 63 -18.20 -4.76 3.04
CA ILE A 63 -18.74 -4.71 4.40
C ILE A 63 -19.26 -3.29 4.64
N TYR A 64 -20.54 -3.14 4.96
CA TYR A 64 -21.16 -1.85 5.29
C TYR A 64 -22.14 -2.00 6.45
N THR A 65 -21.69 -1.61 7.64
CA THR A 65 -22.38 -1.86 8.91
C THR A 65 -23.61 -0.98 9.15
N PHE A 66 -23.79 0.09 8.36
CA PHE A 66 -24.86 1.09 8.55
C PHE A 66 -26.09 0.86 7.66
N GLY A 67 -26.25 -0.34 7.09
CA GLY A 67 -27.38 -0.68 6.21
C GLY A 67 -27.72 -2.16 6.21
N GLY A 68 -28.69 -2.55 5.38
CA GLY A 68 -29.06 -3.96 5.20
C GLY A 68 -28.11 -4.74 4.29
N GLN A 69 -28.35 -6.03 4.14
CA GLN A 69 -27.65 -6.88 3.16
C GLN A 69 -28.27 -6.68 1.77
N PHE A 70 -27.45 -6.32 0.78
CA PHE A 70 -27.88 -6.16 -0.61
C PHE A 70 -26.76 -6.52 -1.58
N VAL A 71 -26.99 -6.35 -2.88
CA VAL A 71 -25.98 -6.56 -3.93
C VAL A 71 -25.65 -5.23 -4.59
N SER A 72 -24.35 -4.99 -4.79
CA SER A 72 -23.86 -3.81 -5.50
C SER A 72 -23.48 -4.19 -6.93
N LYS A 73 -24.03 -3.46 -7.90
CA LYS A 73 -23.77 -3.69 -9.31
C LYS A 73 -22.45 -3.05 -9.73
N MET A 74 -21.58 -3.84 -10.33
CA MET A 74 -20.26 -3.45 -10.82
C MET A 74 -20.08 -3.92 -12.27
N TYR A 75 -18.96 -3.57 -12.89
CA TYR A 75 -18.54 -4.06 -14.19
C TYR A 75 -17.27 -4.90 -14.10
N TRP A 76 -17.24 -5.98 -14.89
CA TRP A 76 -16.06 -6.78 -15.19
C TRP A 76 -15.78 -6.72 -16.69
N GLY A 77 -14.90 -5.81 -17.09
CA GLY A 77 -14.80 -5.39 -18.49
C GLY A 77 -16.10 -4.73 -18.92
N THR A 78 -16.76 -5.27 -19.94
CA THR A 78 -18.06 -4.76 -20.43
C THR A 78 -19.28 -5.49 -19.85
N LYS A 79 -19.08 -6.50 -19.00
CA LYS A 79 -20.17 -7.29 -18.41
C LYS A 79 -20.54 -6.76 -17.03
N GLU A 80 -21.83 -6.67 -16.74
CA GLU A 80 -22.30 -6.41 -15.38
C GLU A 80 -22.00 -7.62 -14.48
N THR A 81 -21.60 -7.34 -13.24
CA THR A 81 -21.40 -8.33 -12.19
C THR A 81 -21.95 -7.79 -10.86
N LEU A 82 -22.27 -8.69 -9.93
CA LEU A 82 -22.86 -8.33 -8.64
C LEU A 82 -21.92 -8.71 -7.51
N LEU A 83 -21.57 -7.73 -6.68
CA LEU A 83 -20.82 -7.97 -5.44
C LEU A 83 -21.76 -7.95 -4.24
N PRO A 84 -21.67 -8.94 -3.32
CA PRO A 84 -22.46 -8.94 -2.12
C PRO A 84 -22.00 -7.84 -1.15
N VAL A 85 -22.96 -7.17 -0.53
CA VAL A 85 -22.75 -6.21 0.56
C VAL A 85 -23.25 -6.83 1.86
N TYR A 86 -22.37 -6.94 2.84
CA TYR A 86 -22.63 -7.53 4.14
C TYR A 86 -22.71 -6.47 5.23
N GLN A 87 -23.67 -6.62 6.14
CA GLN A 87 -23.74 -5.79 7.34
C GLN A 87 -22.79 -6.25 8.45
N ASP A 88 -22.36 -7.52 8.41
CA ASP A 88 -21.65 -8.19 9.49
C ASP A 88 -20.32 -8.80 8.98
N VAL A 89 -19.23 -8.50 9.69
CA VAL A 89 -17.88 -8.98 9.36
C VAL A 89 -17.82 -10.51 9.38
N SER A 90 -18.33 -11.15 10.43
CA SER A 90 -18.28 -12.61 10.59
C SER A 90 -19.01 -13.33 9.46
N LYS A 91 -20.17 -12.83 9.03
CA LYS A 91 -20.94 -13.39 7.90
C LYS A 91 -20.21 -13.21 6.57
N ALA A 92 -19.57 -12.06 6.35
CA ALA A 92 -18.79 -11.81 5.15
C ALA A 92 -17.61 -12.79 5.07
N MET A 93 -16.83 -12.90 6.14
CA MET A 93 -15.65 -13.79 6.22
C MET A 93 -16.04 -15.26 6.07
N ALA A 94 -17.11 -15.72 6.73
CA ALA A 94 -17.59 -17.11 6.61
C ALA A 94 -17.99 -17.49 5.18
N LYS A 95 -18.51 -16.54 4.39
CA LYS A 95 -18.91 -16.76 2.99
C LYS A 95 -17.75 -16.66 2.00
N HIS A 96 -16.65 -16.04 2.39
CA HIS A 96 -15.47 -15.81 1.54
C HIS A 96 -14.21 -16.39 2.20
N PRO A 97 -14.10 -17.74 2.30
CA PRO A 97 -12.96 -18.38 2.95
C PRO A 97 -11.62 -18.16 2.21
N ASP A 98 -11.66 -17.55 1.03
CA ASP A 98 -10.54 -17.19 0.18
C ASP A 98 -10.02 -15.77 0.39
N VAL A 99 -10.69 -14.94 1.18
CA VAL A 99 -10.27 -13.59 1.51
C VAL A 99 -9.25 -13.61 2.64
N ASP A 100 -8.17 -12.85 2.50
CA ASP A 100 -7.14 -12.65 3.53
C ASP A 100 -6.75 -11.17 3.72
N THR A 101 -7.30 -10.29 2.88
CA THR A 101 -6.99 -8.86 2.86
C THR A 101 -8.26 -8.03 3.11
N VAL A 102 -8.16 -6.95 3.86
CA VAL A 102 -9.27 -5.98 4.00
C VAL A 102 -8.79 -4.57 3.67
N VAL A 103 -9.50 -3.88 2.78
CA VAL A 103 -9.29 -2.46 2.52
C VAL A 103 -10.29 -1.67 3.34
N ASN A 104 -9.83 -1.02 4.41
CA ASN A 104 -10.67 -0.36 5.39
C ASN A 104 -10.80 1.15 5.11
N PHE A 105 -11.94 1.53 4.55
CA PHE A 105 -12.37 2.91 4.31
C PHE A 105 -13.29 3.46 5.43
N ALA A 106 -13.29 2.85 6.61
CA ALA A 106 -13.92 3.46 7.78
C ALA A 106 -13.36 4.87 8.01
N SER A 107 -14.20 5.78 8.54
CA SER A 107 -13.76 7.14 8.87
C SER A 107 -12.78 7.13 10.05
N SER A 108 -12.04 8.22 10.26
CA SER A 108 -11.15 8.39 11.42
C SER A 108 -11.83 8.14 12.78
N ARG A 109 -13.15 8.34 12.86
CA ARG A 109 -13.98 8.10 14.06
C ARG A 109 -14.30 6.62 14.31
N SER A 110 -14.30 5.80 13.25
CA SER A 110 -14.75 4.39 13.30
C SER A 110 -13.66 3.38 12.92
N VAL A 111 -12.52 3.87 12.44
CA VAL A 111 -11.38 3.04 12.00
C VAL A 111 -10.80 2.19 13.13
N TYR A 112 -10.77 2.73 14.36
CA TYR A 112 -10.27 1.98 15.51
C TYR A 112 -11.17 0.78 15.82
N SER A 113 -12.46 0.99 16.02
CA SER A 113 -13.39 -0.10 16.33
C SER A 113 -13.49 -1.13 15.21
N SER A 114 -13.60 -0.68 13.95
CA SER A 114 -13.64 -1.57 12.79
C SER A 114 -12.37 -2.39 12.64
N THR A 115 -11.18 -1.79 12.79
CA THR A 115 -9.91 -2.53 12.67
C THR A 115 -9.72 -3.52 13.82
N MET A 116 -10.08 -3.16 15.05
CA MET A 116 -10.01 -4.07 16.19
C MET A 116 -11.01 -5.24 16.07
N GLU A 117 -12.16 -5.05 15.42
CA GLU A 117 -13.07 -6.13 15.06
C GLU A 117 -12.46 -7.05 14.01
N LEU A 118 -11.89 -6.49 12.94
CA LEU A 118 -11.22 -7.24 11.87
C LEU A 118 -10.04 -8.07 12.41
N LEU A 119 -9.24 -7.53 13.33
CA LEU A 119 -8.11 -8.23 13.94
C LEU A 119 -8.50 -9.45 14.79
N LYS A 120 -9.79 -9.62 15.13
CA LYS A 120 -10.28 -10.85 15.79
C LYS A 120 -10.47 -12.00 14.80
N VAL A 121 -10.50 -11.74 13.50
CA VAL A 121 -10.72 -12.74 12.46
C VAL A 121 -9.38 -13.39 12.06
N PRO A 122 -9.15 -14.68 12.37
CA PRO A 122 -7.84 -15.33 12.15
C PRO A 122 -7.40 -15.44 10.69
N GLN A 123 -8.38 -15.40 9.79
CA GLN A 123 -8.19 -15.45 8.34
C GLN A 123 -7.62 -14.15 7.76
N ILE A 124 -7.79 -13.01 8.43
CA ILE A 124 -7.24 -11.73 7.98
C ILE A 124 -5.75 -11.71 8.24
N LYS A 125 -5.02 -11.20 7.26
CA LYS A 125 -3.57 -11.28 7.17
C LYS A 125 -2.94 -9.96 6.75
N SER A 126 -3.70 -9.14 6.03
CA SER A 126 -3.35 -7.74 5.83
C SER A 126 -4.58 -6.83 5.89
N ILE A 127 -4.39 -5.64 6.44
CA ILE A 127 -5.41 -4.58 6.46
C ILE A 127 -4.77 -3.30 5.95
N ALA A 128 -5.37 -2.68 4.94
CA ALA A 128 -5.02 -1.33 4.53
C ALA A 128 -5.97 -0.33 5.21
N ILE A 129 -5.44 0.61 5.98
CA ILE A 129 -6.21 1.61 6.70
C ILE A 129 -6.13 2.93 5.95
N ILE A 130 -7.22 3.33 5.30
CA ILE A 130 -7.21 4.51 4.42
C ILE A 130 -7.38 5.82 5.20
N ALA A 131 -8.07 5.78 6.34
CA ALA A 131 -8.41 6.97 7.10
C ALA A 131 -7.17 7.79 7.52
N GLU A 132 -7.22 9.08 7.25
CA GLU A 132 -6.32 10.08 7.83
C GLU A 132 -6.90 10.64 9.14
N GLY A 133 -6.04 11.13 10.03
CA GLY A 133 -6.46 11.74 11.31
C GLY A 133 -6.85 10.70 12.37
N VAL A 134 -6.23 9.52 12.32
CA VAL A 134 -6.37 8.51 13.39
C VAL A 134 -5.56 8.98 14.60
N PRO A 135 -6.15 9.07 15.81
CA PRO A 135 -5.37 9.47 16.97
C PRO A 135 -4.17 8.55 17.20
N GLU A 136 -2.98 9.12 17.41
CA GLU A 136 -1.72 8.36 17.51
C GLU A 136 -1.77 7.20 18.52
N ARG A 137 -2.45 7.41 19.65
CA ARG A 137 -2.66 6.36 20.66
C ARG A 137 -3.42 5.16 20.08
N ARG A 138 -4.49 5.41 19.30
CA ARG A 138 -5.30 4.37 18.67
C ARG A 138 -4.52 3.65 17.58
N ALA A 139 -3.72 4.38 16.79
CA ALA A 139 -2.82 3.77 15.81
C ALA A 139 -1.83 2.80 16.50
N ARG A 140 -1.21 3.18 17.62
CA ARG A 140 -0.33 2.30 18.39
C ARG A 140 -1.04 1.07 18.97
N GLU A 141 -2.25 1.24 19.52
CA GLU A 141 -3.06 0.12 20.04
C GLU A 141 -3.41 -0.89 18.93
N ILE A 142 -3.76 -0.42 17.73
CA ILE A 142 -3.98 -1.26 16.54
C ILE A 142 -2.71 -2.04 16.20
N MET A 143 -1.54 -1.39 16.18
CA MET A 143 -0.27 -2.03 15.81
C MET A 143 0.17 -3.12 16.76
N VAL A 144 0.05 -2.90 18.07
CA VAL A 144 0.37 -3.91 19.09
C VAL A 144 -0.48 -5.14 18.85
N THR A 145 -1.79 -4.95 18.71
CA THR A 145 -2.74 -6.04 18.45
C THR A 145 -2.46 -6.72 17.12
N ALA A 146 -2.17 -5.96 16.06
CA ALA A 146 -1.87 -6.51 14.75
C ALA A 146 -0.60 -7.37 14.77
N ARG A 147 0.44 -6.93 15.49
CA ARG A 147 1.68 -7.70 15.68
C ARG A 147 1.43 -9.01 16.43
N GLU A 148 0.68 -8.96 17.53
CA GLU A 148 0.29 -10.16 18.29
C GLU A 148 -0.49 -11.18 17.44
N ARG A 149 -1.24 -10.68 16.45
CA ARG A 149 -2.03 -11.50 15.52
C ARG A 149 -1.29 -11.88 14.24
N GLY A 150 -0.08 -11.37 14.03
CA GLY A 150 0.68 -11.57 12.79
C GLY A 150 -0.01 -10.97 11.55
N VAL A 151 -0.71 -9.85 11.70
CA VAL A 151 -1.42 -9.15 10.63
C VAL A 151 -0.61 -7.92 10.19
N THR A 152 -0.38 -7.80 8.88
CA THR A 152 0.28 -6.63 8.29
C THR A 152 -0.69 -5.45 8.18
N ILE A 153 -0.30 -4.27 8.65
CA ILE A 153 -1.09 -3.04 8.52
C ILE A 153 -0.38 -2.08 7.58
N ILE A 154 -1.02 -1.69 6.46
CA ILE A 154 -0.57 -0.57 5.62
C ILE A 154 -1.41 0.66 5.98
N GLY A 155 -0.77 1.77 6.34
CA GLY A 155 -1.44 2.95 6.88
C GLY A 155 -1.36 3.04 8.41
N PRO A 156 -2.11 3.94 9.08
CA PRO A 156 -3.17 4.78 8.55
C PRO A 156 -2.68 5.92 7.63
N ALA A 157 -3.61 6.79 7.18
CA ALA A 157 -3.33 7.95 6.34
C ALA A 157 -2.60 7.60 5.04
N THR A 158 -3.12 6.61 4.30
CA THR A 158 -2.53 6.12 3.06
C THR A 158 -3.56 5.88 1.97
N VAL A 159 -3.14 5.95 0.72
CA VAL A 159 -3.89 5.41 -0.43
C VAL A 159 -3.76 3.89 -0.52
N GLY A 160 -2.72 3.32 0.10
CA GLY A 160 -2.40 1.90 0.13
C GLY A 160 -1.14 1.55 -0.65
N GLY A 161 -1.31 0.94 -1.81
CA GLY A 161 -0.22 0.35 -2.58
C GLY A 161 -0.72 -0.39 -3.82
N ILE A 162 0.20 -0.69 -4.73
CA ILE A 162 -0.07 -1.34 -6.00
C ILE A 162 1.02 -2.36 -6.31
N LYS A 163 0.59 -3.55 -6.74
CA LYS A 163 1.45 -4.59 -7.30
C LYS A 163 1.00 -4.85 -8.73
N PRO A 164 1.66 -4.25 -9.74
CA PRO A 164 1.30 -4.40 -11.14
C PRO A 164 1.08 -5.84 -11.59
N GLY A 165 0.00 -6.08 -12.34
CA GLY A 165 -0.42 -7.43 -12.75
C GLY A 165 -1.04 -8.29 -11.64
N CYS A 166 -1.03 -7.83 -10.38
CA CYS A 166 -1.45 -8.62 -9.23
C CYS A 166 -2.61 -7.99 -8.48
N PHE A 167 -2.44 -6.85 -7.80
CA PHE A 167 -3.47 -6.29 -6.91
C PHE A 167 -3.19 -4.82 -6.67
N LYS A 168 -4.25 -4.00 -6.51
CA LYS A 168 -4.12 -2.62 -6.04
C LYS A 168 -5.07 -2.37 -4.88
N ILE A 169 -4.63 -1.58 -3.91
CA ILE A 169 -5.45 -1.19 -2.76
C ILE A 169 -6.28 0.03 -3.15
N GLY A 170 -7.59 -0.14 -3.21
CA GLY A 170 -8.55 0.96 -3.34
C GLY A 170 -8.24 1.89 -4.51
N ASN A 171 -8.01 3.17 -4.19
CA ASN A 171 -7.80 4.24 -5.18
C ASN A 171 -6.34 4.37 -5.67
N THR A 172 -5.42 3.52 -5.22
CA THR A 172 -4.01 3.58 -5.65
C THR A 172 -3.90 3.46 -7.17
N GLY A 173 -3.01 4.24 -7.79
CA GLY A 173 -2.81 4.27 -9.24
C GLY A 173 -3.86 5.07 -10.02
N GLY A 174 -4.91 5.59 -9.35
CA GLY A 174 -5.91 6.44 -9.98
C GLY A 174 -6.82 5.72 -10.98
N MET A 175 -7.20 6.44 -12.03
CA MET A 175 -8.06 5.97 -13.11
C MET A 175 -7.29 5.13 -14.14
N MET A 176 -8.03 4.47 -15.03
CA MET A 176 -7.49 3.51 -15.99
C MET A 176 -6.48 4.12 -16.98
N ASP A 177 -6.68 5.37 -17.37
CA ASP A 177 -5.75 6.14 -18.19
C ASP A 177 -4.35 6.19 -17.56
N ASN A 178 -4.25 6.49 -16.26
CA ASN A 178 -2.99 6.50 -15.53
C ASN A 178 -2.41 5.08 -15.36
N ILE A 179 -3.26 4.07 -15.09
CA ILE A 179 -2.82 2.67 -15.03
C ILE A 179 -2.15 2.24 -16.35
N VAL A 180 -2.68 2.67 -17.49
CA VAL A 180 -2.12 2.38 -18.82
C VAL A 180 -0.87 3.23 -19.08
N ALA A 181 -0.93 4.53 -18.84
CA ALA A 181 0.17 5.46 -19.08
C ALA A 181 1.42 5.08 -18.29
N SER A 182 1.28 4.77 -17.00
CA SER A 182 2.36 4.30 -16.13
C SER A 182 2.63 2.81 -16.24
N LYS A 183 2.00 2.11 -17.19
CA LYS A 183 2.20 0.69 -17.48
C LYS A 183 2.03 -0.21 -16.25
N LEU A 184 1.08 0.11 -15.37
CA LEU A 184 0.86 -0.58 -14.09
C LEU A 184 0.08 -1.90 -14.22
N TYR A 185 -0.30 -2.30 -15.43
CA TYR A 185 -0.99 -3.57 -15.69
C TYR A 185 -0.05 -4.79 -15.76
N ARG A 186 1.28 -4.58 -15.74
CA ARG A 186 2.29 -5.66 -15.75
C ARG A 186 3.50 -5.31 -14.87
N PRO A 187 4.14 -6.29 -14.21
CA PRO A 187 5.29 -6.03 -13.34
C PRO A 187 6.51 -5.56 -14.14
N GLY A 188 7.25 -4.60 -13.56
CA GLY A 188 8.67 -4.38 -13.85
C GLY A 188 9.53 -4.88 -12.70
N SER A 189 10.67 -4.23 -12.46
CA SER A 189 11.70 -4.68 -11.52
C SER A 189 11.97 -3.72 -10.33
N VAL A 190 11.30 -2.57 -10.27
CA VAL A 190 11.54 -1.55 -9.22
C VAL A 190 10.51 -1.68 -8.09
N GLY A 191 10.97 -1.97 -6.87
CA GLY A 191 10.15 -2.00 -5.67
C GLY A 191 10.29 -0.70 -4.88
N TYR A 192 9.20 0.04 -4.66
CA TYR A 192 9.26 1.30 -3.93
C TYR A 192 8.45 1.31 -2.63
N VAL A 193 8.89 2.15 -1.70
CA VAL A 193 8.15 2.52 -0.49
C VAL A 193 8.20 4.03 -0.25
N SER A 194 7.06 4.64 0.07
CA SER A 194 6.93 6.07 0.38
C SER A 194 6.03 6.31 1.59
N LYS A 195 6.08 7.50 2.21
CA LYS A 195 5.01 7.94 3.13
C LYS A 195 3.79 8.47 2.37
N SER A 196 4.03 9.41 1.44
CA SER A 196 2.96 10.08 0.68
C SER A 196 2.30 9.15 -0.34
N GLY A 197 0.97 9.08 -0.30
CA GLY A 197 0.17 8.43 -1.33
C GLY A 197 0.17 9.18 -2.66
N GLY A 198 0.15 10.52 -2.64
CA GLY A 198 0.23 11.34 -3.86
C GLY A 198 1.56 11.13 -4.58
N MET A 199 2.67 11.24 -3.84
CA MET A 199 3.99 10.99 -4.43
C MET A 199 4.19 9.55 -4.88
N SER A 200 3.51 8.57 -4.27
CA SER A 200 3.56 7.19 -4.78
C SER A 200 3.07 7.07 -6.23
N ASN A 201 2.10 7.91 -6.62
CA ASN A 201 1.63 7.94 -8.00
C ASN A 201 2.61 8.68 -8.94
N GLU A 202 3.31 9.69 -8.42
CA GLU A 202 4.42 10.30 -9.18
C GLU A 202 5.59 9.33 -9.36
N LEU A 203 5.90 8.51 -8.34
CA LEU A 203 6.87 7.43 -8.48
C LEU A 203 6.43 6.40 -9.53
N ASN A 204 5.14 6.04 -9.60
CA ASN A 204 4.64 5.18 -10.68
C ASN A 204 4.95 5.79 -12.06
N ASN A 205 4.73 7.09 -12.22
CA ASN A 205 5.02 7.82 -13.45
C ASN A 205 6.52 7.82 -13.77
N ILE A 206 7.37 8.33 -12.87
CA ILE A 206 8.83 8.41 -13.03
C ILE A 206 9.42 7.03 -13.37
N VAL A 207 9.10 6.01 -12.57
CA VAL A 207 9.64 4.65 -12.75
C VAL A 207 9.21 4.06 -14.09
N SER A 208 7.98 4.31 -14.55
CA SER A 208 7.48 3.78 -15.84
C SER A 208 8.16 4.38 -17.07
N GLN A 209 8.73 5.58 -16.94
CA GLN A 209 9.42 6.30 -18.00
C GLN A 209 10.91 5.97 -18.04
N THR A 210 11.52 5.66 -16.90
CA THR A 210 12.97 5.48 -16.74
C THR A 210 13.43 4.04 -16.62
N THR A 211 12.53 3.11 -16.32
CA THR A 211 12.84 1.69 -16.09
C THR A 211 11.84 0.77 -16.79
N ASP A 212 11.95 -0.55 -16.57
CA ASP A 212 10.97 -1.53 -17.03
C ASP A 212 9.61 -1.43 -16.30
N GLY A 213 9.56 -0.73 -15.17
CA GLY A 213 8.36 -0.36 -14.45
C GLY A 213 8.34 -0.83 -12.99
N VAL A 214 7.22 -0.58 -12.33
CA VAL A 214 7.02 -0.91 -10.92
C VAL A 214 6.82 -2.42 -10.75
N TYR A 215 7.57 -3.02 -9.83
CA TYR A 215 7.36 -4.38 -9.33
C TYR A 215 6.27 -4.41 -8.25
N GLU A 216 6.44 -3.60 -7.21
CA GLU A 216 5.49 -3.39 -6.11
C GLU A 216 5.75 -2.02 -5.48
N GLY A 217 4.69 -1.28 -5.20
CA GLY A 217 4.73 0.04 -4.60
C GLY A 217 3.83 0.12 -3.38
N VAL A 218 4.35 0.63 -2.26
CA VAL A 218 3.56 0.81 -1.02
C VAL A 218 3.76 2.22 -0.48
N ALA A 219 2.64 2.89 -0.17
CA ALA A 219 2.64 4.08 0.66
C ALA A 219 2.32 3.67 2.11
N ILE A 220 3.27 3.80 3.04
CA ILE A 220 3.06 3.41 4.44
C ILE A 220 2.13 4.36 5.20
N GLY A 221 1.96 5.58 4.67
CA GLY A 221 1.11 6.63 5.21
C GLY A 221 1.87 7.75 5.93
N GLY A 222 1.19 8.89 6.08
CA GLY A 222 1.77 10.12 6.66
C GLY A 222 1.70 10.22 8.19
N ASP A 223 1.07 9.26 8.86
CA ASP A 223 0.94 9.26 10.32
C ASP A 223 2.29 9.03 11.01
N ARG A 224 2.45 9.59 12.22
CA ARG A 224 3.68 9.47 13.03
C ARG A 224 4.05 8.03 13.34
N TYR A 225 3.04 7.19 13.55
CA TYR A 225 3.19 5.75 13.75
C TYR A 225 2.46 5.08 12.59
N PRO A 226 3.17 4.62 11.54
CA PRO A 226 2.61 3.79 10.48
C PRO A 226 2.64 2.31 10.89
N GLY A 227 1.66 1.53 10.40
CA GLY A 227 1.47 0.12 10.77
C GLY A 227 2.62 -0.78 10.35
N THR A 228 3.26 -0.42 9.25
CA THR A 228 4.53 -0.95 8.76
C THR A 228 5.45 0.21 8.39
N THR A 229 6.75 -0.04 8.42
CA THR A 229 7.80 0.95 8.24
C THR A 229 8.54 0.73 6.92
N PHE A 230 9.43 1.65 6.55
CA PHE A 230 10.23 1.54 5.33
C PHE A 230 11.00 0.21 5.25
N ILE A 231 11.67 -0.16 6.33
CA ILE A 231 12.48 -1.38 6.39
C ILE A 231 11.63 -2.64 6.22
N ASP A 232 10.40 -2.66 6.75
CA ASP A 232 9.51 -3.82 6.64
C ASP A 232 9.19 -4.15 5.17
N HIS A 233 9.02 -3.12 4.33
CA HIS A 233 8.76 -3.32 2.91
C HIS A 233 10.04 -3.56 2.10
N LEU A 234 11.13 -2.86 2.42
CA LEU A 234 12.40 -3.05 1.72
C LEU A 234 13.01 -4.44 1.96
N LEU A 235 12.86 -5.02 3.15
CA LEU A 235 13.27 -6.40 3.40
C LEU A 235 12.46 -7.41 2.57
N ARG A 236 11.15 -7.18 2.39
CA ARG A 236 10.34 -8.03 1.49
C ARG A 236 10.84 -7.96 0.06
N TYR A 237 11.19 -6.76 -0.42
CA TYR A 237 11.70 -6.56 -1.76
C TYR A 237 13.13 -7.11 -1.93
N GLN A 238 13.99 -6.94 -0.93
CA GLN A 238 15.31 -7.56 -0.86
C GLN A 238 15.21 -9.08 -1.04
N ASN A 239 14.23 -9.71 -0.41
CA ASN A 239 14.04 -11.16 -0.44
C ASN A 239 13.24 -11.70 -1.64
N ASP A 240 12.89 -10.87 -2.63
CA ASP A 240 12.21 -11.31 -3.86
C ASP A 240 13.08 -11.03 -5.09
N ASP A 241 13.56 -12.09 -5.74
CA ASP A 241 14.48 -11.98 -6.89
C ASP A 241 13.92 -11.19 -8.07
N ARG A 242 12.60 -11.00 -8.17
CA ARG A 242 11.99 -10.19 -9.24
C ARG A 242 12.19 -8.70 -9.02
N CYS A 243 12.34 -8.27 -7.77
CA CYS A 243 12.70 -6.91 -7.45
C CYS A 243 14.22 -6.75 -7.56
N LYS A 244 14.68 -5.86 -8.44
CA LYS A 244 16.11 -5.63 -8.71
C LYS A 244 16.61 -4.33 -8.11
N ILE A 245 15.74 -3.31 -8.04
CA ILE A 245 16.06 -1.97 -7.55
C ILE A 245 15.09 -1.62 -6.44
N LEU A 246 15.63 -1.12 -5.34
CA LEU A 246 14.87 -0.60 -4.21
C LEU A 246 14.77 0.92 -4.31
N LEU A 247 13.58 1.47 -4.13
CA LEU A 247 13.35 2.92 -4.17
C LEU A 247 12.68 3.38 -2.87
N LEU A 248 13.35 4.27 -2.14
CA LEU A 248 12.85 4.83 -0.89
C LEU A 248 12.57 6.33 -1.03
N LEU A 249 11.32 6.73 -0.84
CA LEU A 249 10.96 8.14 -0.75
C LEU A 249 10.61 8.47 0.71
N GLY A 250 11.62 8.93 1.42
CA GLY A 250 11.56 9.39 2.82
C GLY A 250 10.98 10.79 2.94
N GLU A 251 10.94 11.28 4.19
CA GLU A 251 10.42 12.62 4.50
C GLU A 251 11.11 13.16 5.76
N VAL A 252 11.12 14.48 5.94
CA VAL A 252 11.43 15.11 7.23
C VAL A 252 10.60 14.50 8.38
N GLY A 253 11.19 14.42 9.58
CA GLY A 253 10.55 13.89 10.78
C GLY A 253 10.76 12.39 10.99
N GLY A 254 11.00 12.00 12.25
CA GLY A 254 11.33 10.62 12.63
C GLY A 254 12.67 10.12 12.08
N VAL A 255 13.00 8.85 12.39
CA VAL A 255 14.33 8.26 12.10
C VAL A 255 14.24 6.89 11.39
N GLU A 256 13.12 6.61 10.72
CA GLU A 256 12.90 5.30 10.09
C GLU A 256 13.91 4.98 8.97
N GLU A 257 14.40 5.99 8.24
CA GLU A 257 15.40 5.82 7.20
C GLU A 257 16.74 5.27 7.75
N TYR A 258 17.08 5.57 9.00
CA TYR A 258 18.31 5.08 9.63
C TYR A 258 18.28 3.56 9.84
N ARG A 259 17.11 2.95 10.06
CA ARG A 259 16.99 1.49 10.15
C ARG A 259 17.33 0.81 8.81
N VAL A 260 17.06 1.48 7.70
CA VAL A 260 17.45 1.02 6.36
C VAL A 260 18.96 1.18 6.16
N ILE A 261 19.51 2.31 6.60
CA ILE A 261 20.97 2.54 6.57
C ILE A 261 21.72 1.46 7.32
N GLU A 262 21.30 1.12 8.55
CA GLU A 262 21.95 0.06 9.33
C GLU A 262 21.82 -1.30 8.66
N ALA A 263 20.65 -1.63 8.08
CA ALA A 263 20.48 -2.88 7.33
C ALA A 263 21.39 -2.98 6.09
N VAL A 264 21.72 -1.87 5.44
CA VAL A 264 22.71 -1.84 4.33
C VAL A 264 24.13 -2.04 4.88
N LYS A 265 24.51 -1.35 5.96
CA LYS A 265 25.83 -1.49 6.58
C LYS A 265 26.10 -2.90 7.10
N GLU A 266 25.07 -3.56 7.62
CA GLU A 266 25.14 -4.95 8.10
C GLU A 266 25.11 -5.99 6.96
N GLY A 267 24.95 -5.55 5.70
CA GLY A 267 24.89 -6.44 4.55
C GLY A 267 23.58 -7.23 4.45
N ILE A 268 22.54 -6.85 5.20
CA ILE A 268 21.20 -7.46 5.13
C ILE A 268 20.50 -7.04 3.84
N ILE A 269 20.58 -5.75 3.49
CA ILE A 269 20.13 -5.25 2.18
C ILE A 269 21.35 -5.08 1.28
N THR A 270 21.35 -5.82 0.18
CA THR A 270 22.46 -5.84 -0.79
C THR A 270 22.07 -5.35 -2.18
N LYS A 271 20.76 -5.26 -2.47
CA LYS A 271 20.28 -4.68 -3.74
C LYS A 271 20.52 -3.18 -3.76
N PRO A 272 20.72 -2.59 -4.95
CA PRO A 272 20.91 -1.15 -5.06
C PRO A 272 19.67 -0.39 -4.59
N ILE A 273 19.90 0.63 -3.75
CA ILE A 273 18.85 1.50 -3.22
C ILE A 273 19.01 2.92 -3.78
N VAL A 274 18.00 3.39 -4.49
CA VAL A 274 17.82 4.81 -4.80
C VAL A 274 16.96 5.43 -3.69
N ALA A 275 17.37 6.55 -3.12
CA ALA A 275 16.63 7.16 -2.04
C ALA A 275 16.66 8.69 -2.04
N TRP A 276 15.56 9.28 -1.58
CA TRP A 276 15.45 10.72 -1.35
C TRP A 276 14.49 11.00 -0.19
N ALA A 277 14.90 11.83 0.75
CA ALA A 277 14.05 12.39 1.79
C ALA A 277 13.61 13.81 1.39
N ILE A 278 12.29 14.01 1.28
CA ILE A 278 11.70 15.33 0.97
C ILE A 278 11.62 16.21 2.21
N GLY A 279 11.42 17.52 2.03
CA GLY A 279 11.32 18.50 3.12
C GLY A 279 12.63 19.20 3.47
N THR A 280 13.58 19.28 2.53
CA THR A 280 14.86 19.99 2.71
C THR A 280 14.70 21.48 2.97
N CYS A 281 13.58 22.09 2.52
CA CYS A 281 13.27 23.49 2.82
C CYS A 281 13.02 23.76 4.32
N ALA A 282 12.74 22.74 5.13
CA ALA A 282 12.50 22.90 6.56
C ALA A 282 13.68 23.57 7.28
N SER A 283 14.92 23.29 6.85
CA SER A 283 16.12 23.91 7.43
C SER A 283 16.37 25.34 6.97
N MET A 284 15.62 25.84 5.98
CA MET A 284 15.72 27.22 5.48
C MET A 284 14.82 28.18 6.26
N PHE A 285 13.85 27.66 7.01
CA PHE A 285 12.95 28.46 7.83
C PHE A 285 13.58 28.81 9.18
N LYS A 286 13.25 29.99 9.71
CA LYS A 286 13.73 30.45 11.02
C LYS A 286 13.00 29.77 12.18
N THR A 287 11.79 29.27 11.94
CA THR A 287 10.92 28.62 12.91
C THR A 287 10.55 27.23 12.42
N GLU A 288 10.27 26.33 13.35
CA GLU A 288 9.77 24.99 13.02
C GLU A 288 8.43 25.07 12.29
N VAL A 289 8.27 24.24 11.26
CA VAL A 289 7.06 24.15 10.44
C VAL A 289 6.57 22.71 10.46
N GLN A 290 5.33 22.51 10.94
CA GLN A 290 4.61 21.26 10.77
C GLN A 290 4.09 21.20 9.33
N PHE A 291 4.53 20.20 8.56
CA PHE A 291 3.97 19.94 7.23
C PHE A 291 2.67 19.13 7.31
N GLY A 292 2.02 18.90 6.17
CA GLY A 292 0.68 18.30 6.10
C GLY A 292 0.58 16.91 6.74
N HIS A 293 1.58 16.05 6.54
CA HIS A 293 1.62 14.75 7.21
C HIS A 293 1.90 14.91 8.71
N ALA A 294 1.14 14.20 9.56
CA ALA A 294 1.29 14.27 11.01
C ALA A 294 2.71 13.89 11.48
N GLY A 295 3.40 13.00 10.78
CA GLY A 295 4.79 12.63 11.08
C GLY A 295 5.87 13.59 10.56
N ALA A 296 5.50 14.62 9.78
CA ALA A 296 6.44 15.51 9.11
C ALA A 296 6.80 16.74 9.97
N SER A 297 7.39 16.47 11.13
CA SER A 297 7.96 17.46 12.04
C SER A 297 9.27 16.93 12.60
N ALA A 298 10.33 17.75 12.53
CA ALA A 298 11.67 17.39 12.98
C ALA A 298 11.92 17.96 14.38
N ASN A 299 12.07 17.09 15.36
CA ASN A 299 12.37 17.47 16.75
C ASN A 299 13.88 17.49 17.05
N SER A 300 14.69 17.13 16.06
CA SER A 300 16.14 17.04 16.16
C SER A 300 16.81 17.16 14.79
N GLN A 301 18.13 17.43 14.76
CA GLN A 301 18.89 17.49 13.51
C GLN A 301 18.85 16.18 12.71
N LEU A 302 18.80 15.03 13.40
CA LEU A 302 18.73 13.71 12.78
C LEU A 302 17.43 13.51 11.99
N GLU A 303 16.37 14.22 12.36
CA GLU A 303 15.07 14.13 11.71
C GLU A 303 14.96 15.04 10.48
N THR A 304 15.96 15.89 10.21
CA THR A 304 15.97 16.77 9.04
C THR A 304 16.23 15.99 7.75
N ALA A 305 15.53 16.34 6.68
CA ALA A 305 15.69 15.68 5.39
C ALA A 305 17.11 15.80 4.84
N VAL A 306 17.77 16.94 5.04
CA VAL A 306 19.15 17.19 4.61
C VAL A 306 20.12 16.20 5.25
N VAL A 307 20.05 16.02 6.58
CA VAL A 307 20.92 15.08 7.30
C VAL A 307 20.60 13.64 6.92
N LYS A 308 19.33 13.28 6.74
CA LYS A 308 18.94 11.95 6.25
C LYS A 308 19.53 11.65 4.88
N ASN A 309 19.43 12.58 3.92
CA ASN A 309 20.00 12.42 2.58
C ASN A 309 21.53 12.26 2.62
N GLN A 310 22.21 13.07 3.43
CA GLN A 310 23.66 12.92 3.64
C GLN A 310 24.00 11.52 4.19
N LYS A 311 23.27 11.05 5.22
CA LYS A 311 23.53 9.77 5.86
C LYS A 311 23.21 8.57 4.97
N MET A 312 22.18 8.66 4.14
CA MET A 312 21.88 7.65 3.12
C MET A 312 23.01 7.58 2.08
N ARG A 313 23.50 8.74 1.61
CA ARG A 313 24.64 8.80 0.68
C ARG A 313 25.92 8.21 1.27
N GLU A 314 26.25 8.54 2.51
CA GLU A 314 27.40 7.97 3.25
C GLU A 314 27.30 6.44 3.40
N ALA A 315 26.08 5.90 3.46
CA ALA A 315 25.82 4.47 3.57
C ALA A 315 25.82 3.72 2.22
N GLY A 316 26.09 4.42 1.10
CA GLY A 316 26.17 3.81 -0.23
C GLY A 316 24.86 3.81 -1.01
N PHE A 317 23.85 4.58 -0.59
CA PHE A 317 22.61 4.74 -1.34
C PHE A 317 22.86 5.70 -2.51
N TYR A 318 22.13 5.50 -3.59
CA TYR A 318 22.11 6.45 -4.71
C TYR A 318 21.13 7.57 -4.38
N VAL A 319 21.66 8.74 -4.00
CA VAL A 319 20.89 9.90 -3.53
C VAL A 319 21.13 11.09 -4.46
N PRO A 320 20.13 11.52 -5.26
CA PRO A 320 20.25 12.72 -6.10
C PRO A 320 20.43 13.99 -5.26
N ASP A 321 20.78 15.12 -5.88
CA ASP A 321 20.89 16.39 -5.15
C ASP A 321 19.53 17.07 -4.98
N THR A 322 18.60 16.80 -5.89
CA THR A 322 17.21 17.26 -5.82
C THR A 322 16.23 16.13 -6.17
N PHE A 323 14.94 16.33 -5.85
CA PHE A 323 13.90 15.37 -6.27
C PHE A 323 13.76 15.29 -7.80
N GLU A 324 14.04 16.38 -8.51
CA GLU A 324 13.91 16.47 -9.97
C GLU A 324 14.91 15.56 -10.71
N GLU A 325 16.06 15.29 -10.09
CA GLU A 325 17.13 14.42 -10.60
C GLU A 325 16.93 12.94 -10.25
N LEU A 326 15.91 12.59 -9.45
CA LEU A 326 15.57 11.20 -9.13
C LEU A 326 15.45 10.29 -10.38
N PRO A 327 14.83 10.72 -11.49
CA PRO A 327 14.75 9.94 -12.72
C PRO A 327 16.13 9.57 -13.29
N GLU A 328 17.12 10.46 -13.20
CA GLU A 328 18.46 10.24 -13.77
C GLU A 328 19.22 9.17 -13.00
N VAL A 329 19.07 9.17 -11.68
CA VAL A 329 19.72 8.21 -10.78
C VAL A 329 19.12 6.80 -10.91
N LEU A 330 17.84 6.68 -11.29
CA LEU A 330 17.17 5.40 -11.47
C LEU A 330 17.69 4.58 -12.67
N VAL A 331 18.35 5.23 -13.64
CA VAL A 331 18.75 4.56 -14.89
C VAL A 331 19.97 3.65 -14.70
N PHE A 332 20.73 3.79 -13.60
CA PHE A 332 22.05 3.18 -13.34
C PHE A 332 23.01 3.27 -14.55
N PRO A 333 24.18 3.93 -14.43
CA PRO A 333 25.18 3.80 -15.48
C PRO A 333 25.47 2.31 -15.67
N SER A 334 25.33 1.83 -16.91
CA SER A 334 25.63 0.45 -17.28
C SER A 334 27.03 0.13 -16.78
N ALA A 335 27.14 -0.81 -15.85
CA ALA A 335 28.44 -1.36 -15.44
C ALA A 335 29.06 -2.15 -16.61
#